data_AF-A0A9D2H5Y5-F1
#
_entry.id   AF-A0A9D2H5Y5-F1
#
_cell.length_a   1.000
_cell.length_b   1.000
_cell.length_c   1.000
_cell.angle_alpha   90.00
_cell.angle_beta   90.00
_cell.angle_gamma   90.00
#
_symmetry.space_group_name_H-M   'P 1'
#
loop_
_entity.id
_entity.type
_entity.pdbx_description
1 polymer ?
#
loop_
_entity_poly.entity_id
_entity_poly.type
_entity_poly.pdbx_seq_one_letter_code
_entity_poly.pdbx_strand_id
1 'polypeptide(L)'
;MRRLARTIALGAVLSVGLVGCAGLPTDGAFQAGLKADDPASSIRWQFSPDGPEDGAKPIEIVYGFINAGESPANDWEVAREFLAPQARSTWNPDARATIDSVNDREIGDFLADEGGETGELSVRVAPTATVDETGRYELADTSVRSFDFELVLVDGEWRISSAPDGVVVQSGTFSSIYTPQKLMFSAPGDRLAPDLRWFPDSSGLVTRVVRELVEGGPAAWLDLAVSSAFTGVMLNQVTVDGNGTATVDLSEEVEQADPVRRARMQTQLEQTLASFGIAQVRMTVDGTRVTAPDDAIVSTEPDARALVMTEDDFGYLTNGEITPITGLTDAITARFTPAADEEDPASTISVAPDLSHAVVQTEGGEIWRIDAETAEFEALSYETDWVPPALDPFGNAWAVPTDKPKRIIVWDADGEPHEIAGVERLTQVSAIEVARDGARVAIAGRIDDQAVLIAAGIRRDEATGVPIALTGARVVSYLPERATSAAWVSDTMVAAMMAGDERTLIREQQVGGTAENPTASFVASAITYGNPESRERLLAADGSLYVRNATTWQQAGSGVVVLATQIGAPPVASTGG
;
A
#
# COMPACT_ATOMS: atom_id res chain seq x y z
N MET A 1 -66.62 48.98 -20.98
CA MET A 1 -66.23 47.56 -20.93
C MET A 1 -64.99 47.19 -21.76
N ARG A 2 -64.11 48.12 -22.17
CA ARG A 2 -62.89 47.81 -22.96
C ARG A 2 -61.56 48.20 -22.29
N ARG A 3 -61.59 48.73 -21.06
CA ARG A 3 -60.38 49.15 -20.31
C ARG A 3 -60.08 48.31 -19.07
N LEU A 4 -60.97 47.39 -18.66
CA LEU A 4 -60.74 46.43 -17.58
C LEU A 4 -60.16 45.09 -18.06
N ALA A 5 -60.22 44.79 -19.36
CA ALA A 5 -59.71 43.53 -19.92
C ALA A 5 -58.22 43.57 -20.30
N ARG A 6 -57.59 44.75 -20.34
CA ARG A 6 -56.16 44.89 -20.70
C ARG A 6 -55.21 44.83 -19.51
N THR A 7 -55.70 45.08 -18.29
CA THR A 7 -54.89 45.02 -17.07
C THR A 7 -54.84 43.62 -16.46
N ILE A 8 -55.77 42.72 -16.83
CA ILE A 8 -55.75 41.31 -16.38
C ILE A 8 -54.83 40.46 -17.29
N ALA A 9 -54.70 40.82 -18.57
CA ALA A 9 -53.84 40.08 -19.51
C ALA A 9 -52.33 40.32 -19.32
N LEU A 10 -51.92 41.40 -18.64
CA LEU A 10 -50.50 41.67 -18.34
C LEU A 10 -50.05 41.06 -16.99
N GLY A 11 -50.99 40.71 -16.10
CA GLY A 11 -50.69 40.01 -14.84
C GLY A 11 -50.59 38.49 -15.00
N ALA A 12 -51.27 37.91 -15.99
CA ALA A 12 -51.31 36.46 -16.23
C ALA A 12 -50.15 35.92 -17.09
N VAL A 13 -49.42 36.79 -17.81
CA VAL A 13 -48.23 36.38 -18.58
C VAL A 13 -46.95 36.44 -17.75
N LEU A 14 -46.93 37.21 -16.66
CA LEU A 14 -45.76 37.33 -15.77
C LEU A 14 -45.72 36.27 -14.65
N SER A 15 -46.76 35.45 -14.50
CA SER A 15 -46.88 34.42 -13.45
C SER A 15 -46.51 33.00 -13.92
N VAL A 16 -46.14 32.80 -15.19
CA VAL A 16 -45.72 31.49 -15.74
C VAL A 16 -44.18 31.38 -15.85
N GLY A 17 -43.42 32.41 -15.47
CA GLY A 17 -41.95 32.43 -15.59
C GLY A 17 -41.15 31.99 -14.37
N LEU A 18 -41.78 31.49 -13.28
CA LEU A 18 -41.10 31.25 -12.00
C LEU A 18 -41.17 29.81 -11.47
N VAL A 19 -41.59 28.84 -12.29
CA VAL A 19 -41.46 27.41 -11.95
C VAL A 19 -40.47 26.77 -12.92
N GLY A 20 -39.20 27.10 -12.72
CA GLY A 20 -38.08 26.60 -13.50
C GLY A 20 -36.80 26.54 -12.70
N CYS A 21 -36.89 26.26 -11.38
CA CYS A 21 -35.74 25.66 -10.70
C CYS A 21 -35.67 24.22 -11.19
N ALA A 22 -34.79 23.96 -12.16
CA ALA A 22 -34.35 22.60 -12.42
C ALA A 22 -33.69 22.12 -11.12
N GLY A 23 -34.41 21.29 -10.36
CA GLY A 23 -33.81 20.54 -9.27
C GLY A 23 -32.76 19.62 -9.89
N LEU A 24 -31.50 19.85 -9.55
CA LEU A 24 -30.47 18.84 -9.75
C LEU A 24 -30.94 17.56 -9.04
N PRO A 25 -30.88 16.39 -9.67
CA PRO A 25 -31.19 15.14 -9.00
C PRO A 25 -30.31 15.02 -7.75
N THR A 26 -30.92 14.98 -6.58
CA THR A 26 -30.21 14.73 -5.30
C THR A 26 -29.95 13.25 -5.06
N ASP A 27 -30.55 12.37 -5.89
CA ASP A 27 -30.32 10.93 -5.91
C ASP A 27 -29.60 10.56 -7.21
N GLY A 28 -28.33 10.92 -7.29
CA GLY A 28 -27.37 10.22 -8.14
C GLY A 28 -26.59 9.30 -7.22
N ALA A 29 -26.46 8.01 -7.56
CA ALA A 29 -25.46 7.18 -6.91
C ALA A 29 -24.11 7.90 -7.05
N PHE A 30 -23.53 8.32 -5.93
CA PHE A 30 -22.16 8.80 -5.91
C PHE A 30 -21.31 7.65 -6.45
N GLN A 31 -20.92 7.76 -7.71
CA GLN A 31 -19.80 6.99 -8.21
C GLN A 31 -18.60 7.64 -7.54
N ALA A 32 -18.00 6.94 -6.58
CA ALA A 32 -16.69 7.32 -6.08
C ALA A 32 -15.80 7.58 -7.31
N GLY A 33 -15.18 8.75 -7.37
CA GLY A 33 -14.14 8.99 -8.36
C GLY A 33 -13.11 7.86 -8.28
N LEU A 34 -12.55 7.47 -9.42
CA LEU A 34 -11.48 6.49 -9.49
C LEU A 34 -10.42 6.86 -8.44
N LYS A 35 -10.12 5.93 -7.53
CA LYS A 35 -9.12 6.13 -6.48
C LYS A 35 -7.79 6.51 -7.15
N ALA A 36 -6.99 7.37 -6.53
CA ALA A 36 -5.67 7.78 -7.05
C ALA A 36 -4.65 6.63 -7.17
N ASP A 37 -5.04 5.39 -6.85
CA ASP A 37 -4.29 4.16 -7.02
C ASP A 37 -4.91 3.19 -8.06
N ASP A 38 -5.91 3.62 -8.82
CA ASP A 38 -6.47 2.83 -9.91
C ASP A 38 -5.72 3.16 -11.21
N PRO A 39 -4.92 2.23 -11.78
CA PRO A 39 -4.31 2.44 -13.09
C PRO A 39 -5.36 2.26 -14.20
N ALA A 40 -6.47 2.98 -14.13
CA ALA A 40 -7.50 2.97 -15.15
C ALA A 40 -7.00 3.75 -16.39
N SER A 41 -6.60 3.00 -17.42
CA SER A 41 -6.47 3.44 -18.82
C SER A 41 -5.51 4.60 -19.10
N SER A 42 -4.23 4.43 -18.73
CA SER A 42 -3.18 4.99 -19.59
C SER A 42 -3.05 4.08 -20.82
N ILE A 43 -3.01 4.65 -22.03
CA ILE A 43 -2.53 3.92 -23.21
C ILE A 43 -1.08 3.55 -22.88
N ARG A 44 -0.86 2.34 -22.35
CA ARG A 44 0.48 1.89 -22.00
C ARG A 44 1.20 1.54 -23.29
N TRP A 45 2.27 2.27 -23.56
CA TRP A 45 3.18 1.94 -24.64
C TRP A 45 3.75 0.55 -24.38
N GLN A 46 3.35 -0.43 -25.19
CA GLN A 46 4.01 -1.72 -25.22
C GLN A 46 5.30 -1.57 -26.00
N PHE A 47 6.43 -1.77 -25.32
CA PHE A 47 7.73 -1.85 -25.94
C PHE A 47 7.76 -3.08 -26.86
N SER A 48 8.00 -2.86 -28.15
CA SER A 48 8.18 -3.92 -29.15
C SER A 48 9.66 -3.97 -29.50
N PRO A 49 10.45 -4.87 -28.88
CA PRO A 49 11.85 -5.05 -29.22
C PRO A 49 12.00 -5.62 -30.64
N ASP A 50 13.16 -5.39 -31.24
CA ASP A 50 13.56 -6.05 -32.48
C ASP A 50 14.08 -7.47 -32.20
N GLY A 51 13.85 -8.39 -33.15
CA GLY A 51 14.43 -9.74 -33.12
C GLY A 51 15.93 -9.77 -33.45
N PRO A 52 16.57 -10.95 -33.46
CA PRO A 52 17.99 -11.07 -33.78
C PRO A 52 18.29 -10.63 -35.22
N GLU A 53 19.24 -9.70 -35.39
CA GLU A 53 19.72 -9.27 -36.72
C GLU A 53 20.53 -10.37 -37.42
N ASP A 54 20.42 -10.42 -38.75
CA ASP A 54 21.22 -11.33 -39.58
C ASP A 54 22.72 -11.06 -39.40
N GLY A 55 23.50 -12.11 -39.08
CA GLY A 55 24.93 -12.02 -38.84
C GLY A 55 25.34 -11.39 -37.52
N ALA A 56 24.41 -11.22 -36.57
CA ALA A 56 24.68 -10.70 -35.23
C ALA A 56 25.74 -11.54 -34.49
N LYS A 57 26.65 -10.86 -33.81
CA LYS A 57 27.69 -11.48 -32.99
C LYS A 57 27.10 -12.06 -31.70
N PRO A 58 27.80 -13.01 -31.03
CA PRO A 58 27.36 -13.59 -29.77
C PRO A 58 26.94 -12.56 -28.71
N ILE A 59 27.71 -11.48 -28.57
CA ILE A 59 27.42 -10.42 -27.60
C ILE A 59 26.15 -9.62 -27.97
N GLU A 60 25.90 -9.40 -29.26
CA GLU A 60 24.70 -8.71 -29.76
C GLU A 60 23.46 -9.59 -29.56
N ILE A 61 23.59 -10.92 -29.70
CA ILE A 61 22.53 -11.89 -29.40
C ILE A 61 22.15 -11.88 -27.92
N VAL A 62 23.12 -11.95 -27.00
CA VAL A 62 22.81 -11.89 -25.55
C VAL A 62 22.21 -10.54 -25.16
N TYR A 63 22.73 -9.45 -25.70
CA TYR A 63 22.20 -8.11 -25.44
C TYR A 63 20.76 -7.95 -25.95
N GLY A 64 20.50 -8.40 -27.17
CA GLY A 64 19.16 -8.42 -27.76
C GLY A 64 18.18 -9.28 -26.97
N PHE A 65 18.60 -10.47 -26.51
CA PHE A 65 17.80 -11.33 -25.65
C PHE A 65 17.39 -10.65 -24.34
N ILE A 66 18.34 -10.01 -23.64
CA ILE A 66 18.04 -9.32 -22.38
C ILE A 66 17.06 -8.15 -22.61
N ASN A 67 17.28 -7.35 -23.65
CA ASN A 67 16.37 -6.24 -23.98
C ASN A 67 14.99 -6.74 -24.40
N ALA A 68 14.92 -7.83 -25.15
CA ALA A 68 13.67 -8.44 -25.56
C ALA A 68 12.90 -9.05 -24.36
N GLY A 69 13.61 -9.40 -23.29
CA GLY A 69 13.04 -9.83 -22.01
C GLY A 69 12.15 -8.78 -21.33
N GLU A 70 12.28 -7.50 -21.69
CA GLU A 70 11.42 -6.42 -21.19
C GLU A 70 10.04 -6.37 -21.87
N SER A 71 9.74 -7.27 -22.81
CA SER A 71 8.43 -7.35 -23.48
C SER A 71 7.72 -8.67 -23.21
N PRO A 72 6.71 -8.71 -22.30
CA PRO A 72 5.95 -9.91 -21.99
C PRO A 72 4.91 -10.29 -23.06
N ALA A 73 4.86 -9.56 -24.16
CA ALA A 73 3.89 -9.78 -25.23
C ALA A 73 4.02 -11.20 -25.82
N ASN A 74 2.86 -11.84 -26.02
CA ASN A 74 2.75 -13.19 -26.60
C ASN A 74 3.70 -14.23 -25.95
N ASP A 75 3.83 -14.21 -24.61
CA ASP A 75 4.75 -15.10 -23.88
C ASP A 75 6.22 -14.87 -24.30
N TRP A 76 6.65 -13.60 -24.25
CA TRP A 76 8.01 -13.15 -24.60
C TRP A 76 8.45 -13.64 -25.99
N GLU A 77 7.54 -13.57 -26.97
CA GLU A 77 7.72 -14.14 -28.30
C GLU A 77 9.03 -13.70 -28.96
N VAL A 78 9.37 -12.41 -28.86
CA VAL A 78 10.59 -11.85 -29.44
C VAL A 78 11.85 -12.32 -28.71
N ALA A 79 11.86 -12.37 -27.36
CA ALA A 79 13.00 -12.89 -26.62
C ALA A 79 13.29 -14.34 -26.99
N ARG A 80 12.23 -15.12 -27.20
CA ARG A 80 12.30 -16.51 -27.66
C ARG A 80 12.90 -16.67 -29.06
N GLU A 81 12.99 -15.62 -29.89
CA GLU A 81 13.65 -15.68 -31.20
C GLU A 81 15.19 -15.73 -31.10
N PHE A 82 15.78 -15.21 -30.02
CA PHE A 82 17.21 -15.28 -29.75
C PHE A 82 17.68 -16.67 -29.28
N LEU A 83 16.73 -17.52 -28.85
CA LEU A 83 17.00 -18.84 -28.31
C LEU A 83 17.08 -19.92 -29.42
N ALA A 84 17.96 -20.90 -29.24
CA ALA A 84 17.98 -22.11 -30.05
C ALA A 84 16.70 -22.94 -29.81
N PRO A 85 16.28 -23.82 -30.75
CA PRO A 85 14.97 -24.49 -30.67
C PRO A 85 14.68 -25.22 -29.35
N GLN A 86 15.69 -25.88 -28.76
CA GLN A 86 15.52 -26.57 -27.48
C GLN A 86 15.33 -25.57 -26.33
N ALA A 87 16.25 -24.60 -26.19
CA ALA A 87 16.17 -23.55 -25.17
C ALA A 87 14.88 -22.75 -25.25
N ARG A 88 14.41 -22.46 -26.48
CA ARG A 88 13.15 -21.76 -26.74
C ARG A 88 11.94 -22.42 -26.08
N SER A 89 11.93 -23.76 -26.03
CA SER A 89 10.82 -24.55 -25.49
C SER A 89 10.87 -24.75 -23.98
N THR A 90 12.05 -24.59 -23.37
CA THR A 90 12.28 -24.87 -21.94
C THR A 90 12.50 -23.63 -21.10
N TRP A 91 12.93 -22.52 -21.70
CA TRP A 91 13.18 -21.27 -20.98
C TRP A 91 11.87 -20.73 -20.38
N ASN A 92 11.92 -20.47 -19.07
CA ASN A 92 10.82 -19.96 -18.29
C ASN A 92 11.04 -18.48 -17.90
N PRO A 93 10.43 -17.52 -18.62
CA PRO A 93 10.55 -16.09 -18.28
C PRO A 93 9.85 -15.71 -16.97
N ASP A 94 8.87 -16.50 -16.53
CA ASP A 94 8.07 -16.20 -15.33
C ASP A 94 8.75 -16.60 -14.02
N ALA A 95 9.88 -17.31 -14.07
CA ALA A 95 10.57 -17.80 -12.87
C ALA A 95 11.04 -16.67 -11.94
N ARG A 96 11.46 -15.52 -12.51
CA ARG A 96 11.95 -14.36 -11.78
C ARG A 96 12.06 -13.13 -12.70
N ALA A 97 11.80 -11.94 -12.18
CA ALA A 97 12.32 -10.70 -12.74
C ALA A 97 13.46 -10.16 -11.88
N THR A 98 14.60 -9.84 -12.49
CA THR A 98 15.72 -9.17 -11.83
C THR A 98 15.70 -7.71 -12.25
N ILE A 99 15.50 -6.81 -11.29
CA ILE A 99 15.49 -5.36 -11.57
C ILE A 99 16.88 -4.80 -11.38
N ASP A 100 17.42 -4.13 -12.40
CA ASP A 100 18.76 -3.55 -12.37
C ASP A 100 18.81 -2.08 -12.79
N SER A 101 19.98 -1.48 -12.58
CA SER A 101 20.38 -0.23 -13.21
C SER A 101 21.29 -0.59 -14.37
N VAL A 102 20.90 -0.22 -15.60
CA VAL A 102 21.63 -0.56 -16.83
C VAL A 102 23.09 -0.10 -16.80
N ASN A 103 23.39 0.96 -16.05
CA ASN A 103 24.74 1.51 -15.91
C ASN A 103 25.69 0.60 -15.11
N ASP A 104 25.14 -0.31 -14.32
CA ASP A 104 25.89 -1.22 -13.44
C ASP A 104 26.04 -2.62 -14.04
N ARG A 105 25.62 -2.79 -15.30
CA ARG A 105 25.72 -4.06 -16.03
C ARG A 105 27.07 -4.19 -16.71
N GLU A 106 27.76 -5.30 -16.46
CA GLU A 106 29.01 -5.64 -17.15
C GLU A 106 28.80 -6.88 -18.02
N ILE A 107 29.19 -6.80 -19.28
CA ILE A 107 29.14 -7.95 -20.20
C ILE A 107 30.57 -8.43 -20.43
N GLY A 108 30.80 -9.72 -20.18
CA GLY A 108 32.08 -10.37 -20.42
C GLY A 108 32.38 -10.59 -21.90
N ASP A 109 33.63 -10.93 -22.19
CA ASP A 109 34.03 -11.36 -23.53
C ASP A 109 33.41 -12.71 -23.87
N PHE A 110 33.07 -12.92 -25.14
CA PHE A 110 32.66 -14.22 -25.65
C PHE A 110 33.86 -15.18 -25.67
N LEU A 111 33.70 -16.33 -25.04
CA LEU A 111 34.71 -17.39 -24.97
C LEU A 111 34.30 -18.52 -25.92
N ALA A 112 34.87 -18.51 -27.12
CA ALA A 112 34.61 -19.55 -28.12
C ALA A 112 35.26 -20.88 -27.75
N ASP A 113 34.55 -21.98 -27.94
CA ASP A 113 35.06 -23.34 -27.78
C ASP A 113 35.93 -23.78 -28.97
N GLU A 114 36.57 -24.95 -28.83
CA GLU A 114 37.26 -25.60 -29.94
C GLU A 114 36.29 -25.88 -31.11
N GLY A 115 36.53 -25.23 -32.24
CA GLY A 115 35.69 -25.33 -33.44
C GLY A 115 34.98 -24.02 -33.80
N GLY A 116 34.82 -23.10 -32.84
CA GLY A 116 34.28 -21.75 -33.09
C GLY A 116 32.79 -21.70 -33.42
N GLU A 117 32.05 -22.78 -33.21
CA GLU A 117 30.59 -22.90 -33.45
C GLU A 117 29.79 -22.92 -32.14
N THR A 118 30.46 -22.96 -30.99
CA THR A 118 29.87 -22.84 -29.65
C THR A 118 30.73 -21.93 -28.77
N GLY A 119 30.17 -21.47 -27.66
CA GLY A 119 30.93 -20.77 -26.63
C GLY A 119 30.06 -20.20 -25.53
N GLU A 120 30.70 -19.55 -24.58
CA GLU A 120 30.07 -19.02 -23.37
C GLU A 120 30.19 -17.49 -23.29
N LEU A 121 29.19 -16.86 -22.69
CA LEU A 121 29.21 -15.44 -22.36
C LEU A 121 28.55 -15.22 -20.99
N SER A 122 29.13 -14.34 -20.18
CA SER A 122 28.63 -14.04 -18.85
C SER A 122 28.26 -12.57 -18.71
N VAL A 123 27.13 -12.28 -18.06
CA VAL A 123 26.65 -10.94 -17.78
C VAL A 123 26.56 -10.75 -16.27
N ARG A 124 27.25 -9.73 -15.75
CA ARG A 124 27.21 -9.35 -14.34
C ARG A 124 26.22 -8.22 -14.13
N VAL A 125 25.35 -8.38 -13.15
CA VAL A 125 24.28 -7.45 -12.81
C VAL A 125 24.29 -7.20 -11.31
N ALA A 126 24.27 -5.95 -10.88
CA ALA A 126 23.97 -5.58 -9.50
C ALA A 126 22.46 -5.29 -9.39
N PRO A 127 21.64 -6.24 -8.90
CA PRO A 127 20.21 -6.03 -8.79
C PRO A 127 19.88 -5.00 -7.72
N THR A 128 18.88 -4.17 -7.99
CA THR A 128 18.25 -3.30 -6.99
C THR A 128 17.07 -4.00 -6.31
N ALA A 129 16.39 -4.89 -7.03
CA ALA A 129 15.26 -5.67 -6.53
C ALA A 129 15.04 -6.93 -7.37
N THR A 130 14.21 -7.84 -6.87
CA THR A 130 13.72 -8.98 -7.62
C THR A 130 12.22 -9.19 -7.44
N VAL A 131 11.57 -9.75 -8.45
CA VAL A 131 10.21 -10.29 -8.37
C VAL A 131 10.30 -11.79 -8.57
N ASP A 132 9.74 -12.59 -7.67
CA ASP A 132 9.68 -14.05 -7.83
C ASP A 132 8.52 -14.52 -8.71
N GLU A 133 8.41 -15.82 -8.95
CA GLU A 133 7.35 -16.44 -9.76
C GLU A 133 5.93 -16.15 -9.26
N THR A 134 5.78 -15.94 -7.95
CA THR A 134 4.50 -15.59 -7.30
C THR A 134 4.19 -14.10 -7.37
N GLY A 135 5.10 -13.29 -7.93
CA GLY A 135 4.96 -11.84 -8.05
C GLY A 135 5.47 -11.07 -6.84
N ARG A 136 6.16 -11.68 -5.87
CA ARG A 136 6.63 -10.95 -4.68
C ARG A 136 7.85 -10.12 -4.99
N TYR A 137 7.73 -8.82 -4.78
CA TYR A 137 8.85 -7.89 -4.91
C TYR A 137 9.66 -7.84 -3.61
N GLU A 138 10.97 -7.98 -3.73
CA GLU A 138 11.94 -7.86 -2.64
C GLU A 138 13.12 -7.00 -3.05
N LEU A 139 13.59 -6.15 -2.13
CA LEU A 139 14.86 -5.45 -2.31
C LEU A 139 15.99 -6.48 -2.36
N ALA A 140 16.88 -6.34 -3.33
CA ALA A 140 18.04 -7.20 -3.41
C ALA A 140 19.13 -6.69 -2.46
N ASP A 141 19.94 -7.61 -1.93
CA ASP A 141 21.29 -7.21 -1.55
C ASP A 141 22.00 -6.76 -2.83
N THR A 142 22.75 -5.66 -2.79
CA THR A 142 23.42 -5.09 -3.98
C THR A 142 24.60 -5.95 -4.47
N SER A 143 24.57 -7.25 -4.15
CA SER A 143 25.57 -8.23 -4.53
C SER A 143 25.50 -8.49 -6.04
N VAL A 144 26.66 -8.41 -6.70
CA VAL A 144 26.75 -8.66 -8.13
C VAL A 144 26.43 -10.14 -8.42
N ARG A 145 25.45 -10.37 -9.31
CA ARG A 145 25.04 -11.68 -9.80
C ARG A 145 25.57 -11.92 -11.20
N SER A 146 25.98 -13.15 -11.48
CA SER A 146 26.45 -13.60 -12.79
C SER A 146 25.33 -14.37 -13.49
N PHE A 147 25.04 -13.99 -14.73
CA PHE A 147 24.12 -14.68 -15.63
C PHE A 147 24.95 -15.27 -16.76
N ASP A 148 25.05 -16.59 -16.79
CA ASP A 148 25.88 -17.31 -17.75
C ASP A 148 25.02 -17.84 -18.90
N PHE A 149 25.47 -17.61 -20.13
CA PHE A 149 24.80 -17.98 -21.36
C PHE A 149 25.69 -18.90 -22.18
N GLU A 150 25.10 -19.96 -22.72
CA GLU A 150 25.74 -20.81 -23.73
C GLU A 150 25.17 -20.45 -25.10
N LEU A 151 26.04 -20.35 -26.11
CA LEU A 151 25.66 -20.00 -27.48
C LEU A 151 26.11 -21.09 -28.45
N VAL A 152 25.34 -21.24 -29.52
CA VAL A 152 25.58 -22.18 -30.62
C VAL A 152 25.26 -21.52 -31.95
N LEU A 153 26.01 -21.87 -32.99
CA LEU A 153 25.74 -21.47 -34.36
C LEU A 153 24.69 -22.42 -34.98
N VAL A 154 23.55 -21.87 -35.39
CA VAL A 154 22.44 -22.59 -36.05
C VAL A 154 22.24 -22.00 -37.43
N ASP A 155 22.43 -22.81 -38.47
CA ASP A 155 22.30 -22.39 -39.87
C ASP A 155 23.12 -21.13 -40.25
N GLY A 156 24.27 -20.95 -39.60
CA GLY A 156 25.16 -19.80 -39.80
C GLY A 156 24.87 -18.59 -38.91
N GLU A 157 23.86 -18.66 -38.05
CA GLU A 157 23.43 -17.58 -37.16
C GLU A 157 23.59 -17.98 -35.69
N TRP A 158 24.08 -17.06 -34.85
CA TRP A 158 24.24 -17.33 -33.41
C TRP A 158 22.90 -17.37 -32.70
N ARG A 159 22.70 -18.35 -31.83
CA ARG A 159 21.53 -18.50 -30.95
C ARG A 159 21.96 -18.95 -29.56
N ILE A 160 21.15 -18.63 -28.54
CA ILE A 160 21.41 -19.02 -27.16
C ILE A 160 20.89 -20.45 -26.92
N SER A 161 21.78 -21.38 -26.62
CA SER A 161 21.44 -22.78 -26.32
C SER A 161 21.11 -23.02 -24.84
N SER A 162 21.56 -22.13 -23.95
CA SER A 162 21.25 -22.17 -22.52
C SER A 162 21.21 -20.75 -21.97
N ALA A 163 20.13 -20.42 -21.24
CA ALA A 163 19.95 -19.15 -20.56
C ALA A 163 19.39 -19.42 -19.15
N PRO A 164 19.72 -18.58 -18.16
CA PRO A 164 19.06 -18.62 -16.87
C PRO A 164 17.56 -18.32 -17.03
N ASP A 165 16.72 -19.03 -16.28
CA ASP A 165 15.29 -18.74 -16.22
C ASP A 165 15.03 -17.36 -15.59
N GLY A 166 13.99 -16.69 -16.09
CA GLY A 166 13.64 -15.33 -15.73
C GLY A 166 14.11 -14.28 -16.72
N VAL A 167 13.83 -13.02 -16.37
CA VAL A 167 14.14 -11.83 -17.17
C VAL A 167 14.94 -10.82 -16.36
N VAL A 168 15.71 -9.96 -17.04
CA VAL A 168 16.36 -8.80 -16.43
C VAL A 168 15.66 -7.55 -16.96
N VAL A 169 15.19 -6.70 -16.06
CA VAL A 169 14.35 -5.54 -16.39
C VAL A 169 14.97 -4.29 -15.80
N GLN A 170 15.08 -3.25 -16.60
CA GLN A 170 15.58 -1.97 -16.11
C GLN A 170 14.61 -1.34 -15.10
N SER A 171 15.17 -0.83 -13.99
CA SER A 171 14.41 -0.11 -12.96
C SER A 171 13.57 1.05 -13.50
N GLY A 172 14.04 1.73 -14.55
CA GLY A 172 13.32 2.83 -15.20
C GLY A 172 12.10 2.42 -16.03
N THR A 173 12.04 1.17 -16.50
CA THR A 173 10.93 0.63 -17.33
C THR A 173 10.03 -0.32 -16.56
N PHE A 174 10.47 -0.83 -15.41
CA PHE A 174 9.78 -1.84 -14.61
C PHE A 174 8.29 -1.57 -14.41
N SER A 175 7.90 -0.38 -13.93
CA SER A 175 6.48 -0.03 -13.68
C SER A 175 5.62 0.13 -14.94
N SER A 176 6.24 0.09 -16.12
CA SER A 176 5.53 0.07 -17.41
C SER A 176 5.31 -1.36 -17.93
N ILE A 177 6.08 -2.33 -17.43
CA ILE A 177 6.08 -3.73 -17.85
C ILE A 177 5.33 -4.61 -16.83
N TYR A 178 5.56 -4.34 -15.55
CA TYR A 178 4.93 -5.02 -14.42
C TYR A 178 3.93 -4.09 -13.75
N THR A 179 2.77 -4.65 -13.41
CA THR A 179 1.70 -3.93 -12.69
C THR A 179 1.53 -4.52 -11.29
N PRO A 180 1.46 -3.68 -10.24
CA PRO A 180 1.17 -4.14 -8.89
C PRO A 180 -0.31 -4.52 -8.75
N GLN A 181 -0.57 -5.62 -8.04
CA GLN A 181 -1.89 -6.19 -7.76
C GLN A 181 -2.00 -6.47 -6.27
N LYS A 182 -3.11 -6.04 -5.66
CA LYS A 182 -3.37 -6.23 -4.23
C LYS A 182 -4.15 -7.53 -4.05
N LEU A 183 -3.49 -8.57 -3.53
CA LEU A 183 -4.20 -9.75 -3.05
C LEU A 183 -4.71 -9.48 -1.64
N MET A 184 -6.03 -9.53 -1.48
CA MET A 184 -6.69 -9.12 -0.24
C MET A 184 -6.91 -10.34 0.65
N PHE A 185 -6.29 -10.34 1.83
CA PHE A 185 -6.40 -11.42 2.82
C PHE A 185 -7.15 -10.95 4.07
N SER A 186 -7.73 -11.89 4.81
CA SER A 186 -8.46 -11.60 6.05
C SER A 186 -7.49 -11.14 7.13
N ALA A 187 -7.75 -9.96 7.68
CA ALA A 187 -7.05 -9.38 8.81
C ALA A 187 -7.95 -9.39 10.06
N PRO A 188 -7.38 -9.25 11.27
CA PRO A 188 -8.15 -9.25 12.52
C PRO A 188 -9.24 -8.16 12.56
N GLY A 189 -10.33 -8.42 13.30
CA GLY A 189 -11.43 -7.47 13.49
C GLY A 189 -12.25 -7.22 12.22
N ASP A 190 -12.47 -8.28 11.43
CA ASP A 190 -13.25 -8.26 10.19
C ASP A 190 -12.75 -7.23 9.16
N ARG A 191 -11.41 -7.08 9.06
CA ARG A 191 -10.75 -6.21 8.08
C ARG A 191 -10.07 -7.04 7.00
N LEU A 192 -9.57 -6.35 5.97
CA LEU A 192 -8.70 -6.94 4.96
C LEU A 192 -7.35 -6.24 4.94
N ALA A 193 -6.29 -7.00 4.68
CA ALA A 193 -4.95 -6.48 4.48
C ALA A 193 -4.44 -6.88 3.09
N PRO A 194 -3.81 -5.96 2.34
CA PRO A 194 -3.23 -6.27 1.05
C PRO A 194 -1.84 -6.93 1.18
N ASP A 195 -1.65 -7.98 0.39
CA ASP A 195 -0.35 -8.51 -0.04
C ASP A 195 -0.09 -8.07 -1.48
N LEU A 196 0.88 -7.19 -1.68
CA LEU A 196 1.15 -6.58 -2.98
C LEU A 196 2.05 -7.47 -3.84
N ARG A 197 1.61 -7.74 -5.07
CA ARG A 197 2.32 -8.59 -6.03
C ARG A 197 2.46 -7.92 -7.39
N TRP A 198 3.62 -8.07 -8.01
CA TRP A 198 3.94 -7.52 -9.31
C TRP A 198 3.87 -8.62 -10.36
N PHE A 199 3.05 -8.41 -11.38
CA PHE A 199 2.91 -9.33 -12.50
C PHE A 199 3.18 -8.60 -13.81
N PRO A 200 3.75 -9.30 -14.81
CA PRO A 200 3.86 -8.74 -16.16
C PRO A 200 2.47 -8.42 -16.70
N ASP A 201 2.34 -7.31 -17.41
CA ASP A 201 1.09 -6.91 -18.06
C ASP A 201 0.86 -7.76 -19.33
N SER A 202 0.29 -8.94 -19.13
CA SER A 202 0.08 -9.95 -20.18
C SER A 202 -1.36 -10.46 -20.23
N SER A 203 -1.71 -11.11 -21.35
CA SER A 203 -2.99 -11.82 -21.48
C SER A 203 -3.07 -12.93 -20.42
N GLY A 204 -4.09 -12.90 -19.57
CA GLY A 204 -4.29 -13.90 -18.50
C GLY A 204 -3.90 -13.43 -17.10
N LEU A 205 -3.51 -12.16 -16.93
CA LEU A 205 -3.20 -11.56 -15.63
C LEU A 205 -4.27 -11.82 -14.56
N VAL A 206 -5.56 -11.70 -14.89
CA VAL A 206 -6.67 -11.99 -13.97
C VAL A 206 -6.61 -13.44 -13.47
N THR A 207 -6.41 -14.41 -14.36
CA THR A 207 -6.31 -15.83 -13.98
C THR A 207 -5.10 -16.07 -13.07
N ARG A 208 -3.97 -15.42 -13.34
CA ARG A 208 -2.77 -15.51 -12.50
C ARG A 208 -3.01 -14.95 -11.10
N VAL A 209 -3.58 -13.75 -10.99
CA VAL A 209 -3.91 -13.12 -9.70
C VAL A 209 -4.86 -14.00 -8.87
N VAL A 210 -5.91 -14.54 -9.50
CA VAL A 210 -6.85 -15.44 -8.80
C VAL A 210 -6.17 -16.73 -8.35
N ARG A 211 -5.30 -17.32 -9.19
CA ARG A 211 -4.53 -18.52 -8.80
C ARG A 211 -3.68 -18.23 -7.57
N GLU A 212 -2.97 -17.11 -7.58
CA GLU A 212 -2.11 -16.70 -6.47
C GLU A 212 -2.89 -16.41 -5.18
N LEU A 213 -4.13 -15.89 -5.28
CA LEU A 213 -5.01 -15.70 -4.12
C LEU A 213 -5.51 -17.03 -3.54
N VAL A 214 -5.93 -17.94 -4.41
CA VAL A 214 -6.54 -19.23 -4.02
C VAL A 214 -5.49 -20.21 -3.51
N GLU A 215 -4.40 -20.39 -4.27
CA GLU A 215 -3.42 -21.45 -4.05
C GLU A 215 -2.11 -20.95 -3.42
N GLY A 216 -1.73 -19.68 -3.67
CA GLY A 216 -0.44 -19.13 -3.24
C GLY A 216 -0.38 -18.72 -1.77
N GLY A 217 -1.52 -18.39 -1.15
CA GLY A 217 -1.61 -17.89 0.23
C GLY A 217 -0.89 -16.55 0.44
N PRO A 218 -0.93 -15.94 1.64
CA PRO A 218 -0.25 -14.66 1.89
C PRO A 218 1.28 -14.79 1.82
N ALA A 219 1.97 -13.66 1.58
CA ALA A 219 3.42 -13.61 1.68
C ALA A 219 3.94 -14.03 3.06
N ALA A 220 5.10 -14.69 3.11
CA ALA A 220 5.66 -15.27 4.33
C ALA A 220 5.86 -14.25 5.46
N TRP A 221 6.06 -12.97 5.14
CA TRP A 221 6.21 -11.92 6.15
C TRP A 221 4.89 -11.50 6.82
N LEU A 222 3.75 -11.90 6.24
CA LEU A 222 2.42 -11.73 6.80
C LEU A 222 1.91 -13.01 7.48
N ASP A 223 2.75 -14.05 7.59
CA ASP A 223 2.39 -15.30 8.23
C ASP A 223 1.90 -15.05 9.66
N LEU A 224 0.79 -15.70 10.03
CA LEU A 224 0.07 -15.53 11.30
C LEU A 224 -0.48 -14.11 11.59
N ALA A 225 -0.29 -13.14 10.69
CA ALA A 225 -0.88 -11.81 10.80
C ALA A 225 -2.17 -11.69 9.96
N VAL A 226 -2.25 -12.44 8.87
CA VAL A 226 -3.42 -12.52 7.97
C VAL A 226 -3.74 -13.97 7.64
N SER A 227 -4.93 -14.22 7.07
CA SER A 227 -5.35 -15.56 6.65
C SER A 227 -6.05 -15.61 5.30
N SER A 228 -5.86 -16.71 4.58
CA SER A 228 -6.61 -17.03 3.35
C SER A 228 -7.89 -17.80 3.68
N ALA A 229 -9.00 -17.41 3.06
CA ALA A 229 -10.23 -18.19 3.12
C ALA A 229 -10.14 -19.49 2.28
N PHE A 230 -9.18 -19.55 1.36
CA PHE A 230 -8.99 -20.62 0.37
C PHE A 230 -8.09 -21.77 0.83
N THR A 231 -7.69 -21.84 2.10
CA THR A 231 -6.83 -22.92 2.60
C THR A 231 -7.36 -24.32 2.24
N GLY A 232 -6.68 -25.05 1.36
CA GLY A 232 -7.08 -26.37 0.87
C GLY A 232 -8.09 -26.36 -0.29
N VAL A 233 -8.36 -25.21 -0.90
CA VAL A 233 -9.13 -25.05 -2.15
C VAL A 233 -8.17 -24.92 -3.32
N MET A 234 -8.53 -25.51 -4.46
CA MET A 234 -7.78 -25.39 -5.72
C MET A 234 -8.58 -24.60 -6.75
N LEU A 235 -7.88 -23.95 -7.67
CA LEU A 235 -8.46 -23.23 -8.80
C LEU A 235 -8.56 -24.14 -10.02
N ASN A 236 -9.77 -24.33 -10.55
CA ASN A 236 -9.98 -25.06 -11.80
C ASN A 236 -9.90 -24.12 -13.01
N GLN A 237 -10.66 -23.03 -12.99
CA GLN A 237 -10.78 -22.13 -14.14
C GLN A 237 -11.17 -20.71 -13.72
N VAL A 238 -10.71 -19.72 -14.49
CA VAL A 238 -11.23 -18.34 -14.42
C VAL A 238 -11.69 -17.92 -15.81
N THR A 239 -12.87 -17.33 -15.89
CA THR A 239 -13.40 -16.69 -17.11
C THR A 239 -13.92 -15.31 -16.78
N VAL A 240 -13.72 -14.34 -17.67
CA VAL A 240 -14.28 -12.99 -17.55
C VAL A 240 -15.15 -12.73 -18.77
N ASP A 241 -16.42 -12.43 -18.56
CA ASP A 241 -17.35 -12.13 -19.64
C ASP A 241 -17.33 -10.65 -20.06
N GLY A 242 -17.96 -10.35 -21.19
CA GLY A 242 -18.03 -8.99 -21.73
C GLY A 242 -18.87 -8.01 -20.89
N ASN A 243 -19.56 -8.48 -19.84
CA ASN A 243 -20.30 -7.64 -18.91
C ASN A 243 -19.50 -7.34 -17.63
N GLY A 244 -18.22 -7.76 -17.58
CA GLY A 244 -17.35 -7.56 -16.42
C GLY A 244 -17.64 -8.51 -15.26
N THR A 245 -18.24 -9.68 -15.53
CA THR A 245 -18.39 -10.75 -14.52
C THR A 245 -17.24 -11.74 -14.61
N ALA A 246 -16.48 -11.89 -13.51
CA ALA A 246 -15.50 -12.96 -13.36
C ALA A 246 -16.16 -14.20 -12.76
N THR A 247 -16.13 -15.32 -13.47
CA THR A 247 -16.53 -16.63 -12.94
C THR A 247 -15.28 -17.43 -12.57
N VAL A 248 -15.21 -17.83 -11.31
CA VAL A 248 -14.08 -18.52 -10.69
C VAL A 248 -14.54 -19.92 -10.28
N ASP A 249 -14.11 -20.91 -11.05
CA ASP A 249 -14.41 -22.31 -10.80
C ASP A 249 -13.36 -22.92 -9.86
N LEU A 250 -13.83 -23.49 -8.76
CA LEU A 250 -13.04 -23.95 -7.63
C LEU A 250 -13.33 -25.42 -7.35
N SER A 251 -12.47 -26.04 -6.56
CA SER A 251 -12.62 -27.43 -6.13
C SER A 251 -13.78 -27.64 -5.13
N GLU A 252 -14.23 -28.90 -4.96
CA GLU A 252 -15.44 -29.28 -4.22
C GLU A 252 -15.43 -28.89 -2.73
N GLU A 253 -14.26 -28.61 -2.15
CA GLU A 253 -14.09 -28.16 -0.77
C GLU A 253 -14.87 -26.87 -0.48
N VAL A 254 -15.11 -26.05 -1.51
CA VAL A 254 -15.93 -24.83 -1.39
C VAL A 254 -17.38 -25.15 -1.04
N GLU A 255 -17.96 -26.25 -1.54
CA GLU A 255 -19.34 -26.64 -1.20
C GLU A 255 -19.47 -27.12 0.25
N GLN A 256 -18.39 -27.68 0.79
CA GLN A 256 -18.31 -28.21 2.15
C GLN A 256 -18.01 -27.10 3.18
N ALA A 257 -17.53 -25.94 2.74
CA ALA A 257 -17.24 -24.80 3.58
C ALA A 257 -18.51 -24.21 4.22
N ASP A 258 -18.39 -23.81 5.49
CA ASP A 258 -19.46 -23.13 6.19
C ASP A 258 -19.79 -21.75 5.54
N PRO A 259 -20.97 -21.16 5.82
CA PRO A 259 -21.38 -19.91 5.20
C PRO A 259 -20.44 -18.73 5.45
N VAL A 260 -19.78 -18.65 6.61
CA VAL A 260 -18.85 -17.56 6.95
C VAL A 260 -17.60 -17.68 6.09
N ARG A 261 -17.05 -18.89 5.99
CA ARG A 261 -15.90 -19.15 5.13
C ARG A 261 -16.20 -18.85 3.66
N ARG A 262 -17.38 -19.21 3.15
CA ARG A 262 -17.81 -18.87 1.79
C ARG A 262 -17.99 -17.37 1.57
N ALA A 263 -18.52 -16.64 2.55
CA ALA A 263 -18.58 -15.17 2.51
C ALA A 263 -17.17 -14.57 2.38
N ARG A 264 -16.25 -15.00 3.24
CA ARG A 264 -14.85 -14.54 3.23
C ARG A 264 -14.14 -14.87 1.90
N MET A 265 -14.36 -16.04 1.30
CA MET A 265 -13.84 -16.37 -0.03
C MET A 265 -14.35 -15.40 -1.10
N GLN A 266 -15.67 -15.18 -1.15
CA GLN A 266 -16.30 -14.25 -2.10
C GLN A 266 -15.71 -12.84 -1.95
N THR A 267 -15.61 -12.35 -0.72
CA THR A 267 -15.08 -11.02 -0.42
C THR A 267 -13.60 -10.88 -0.76
N GLN A 268 -12.75 -11.87 -0.45
CA GLN A 268 -11.33 -11.82 -0.86
C GLN A 268 -11.19 -11.74 -2.39
N LEU A 269 -12.00 -12.50 -3.14
CA LEU A 269 -11.99 -12.41 -4.61
C LEU A 269 -12.48 -11.05 -5.11
N GLU A 270 -13.61 -10.55 -4.61
CA GLU A 270 -14.18 -9.26 -5.03
C GLU A 270 -13.21 -8.10 -4.78
N GLN A 271 -12.59 -8.08 -3.59
CA GLN A 271 -11.67 -7.01 -3.20
C GLN A 271 -10.34 -7.10 -3.96
N THR A 272 -9.87 -8.31 -4.26
CA THR A 272 -8.67 -8.51 -5.11
C THR A 272 -8.94 -8.13 -6.56
N LEU A 273 -10.15 -8.39 -7.08
CA LEU A 273 -10.50 -8.16 -8.48
C LEU A 273 -11.05 -6.76 -8.77
N ALA A 274 -11.28 -5.94 -7.74
CA ALA A 274 -11.77 -4.58 -7.88
C ALA A 274 -10.87 -3.70 -8.77
N SER A 275 -9.54 -3.87 -8.71
CA SER A 275 -8.56 -3.13 -9.54
C SER A 275 -8.65 -3.42 -11.04
N PHE A 276 -9.31 -4.51 -11.43
CA PHE A 276 -9.52 -4.86 -12.83
C PHE A 276 -10.80 -4.28 -13.42
N GLY A 277 -11.55 -3.48 -12.64
CA GLY A 277 -12.87 -2.99 -13.04
C GLY A 277 -13.92 -4.11 -13.16
N ILE A 278 -13.68 -5.25 -12.51
CA ILE A 278 -14.61 -6.38 -12.47
C ILE A 278 -15.80 -5.99 -11.59
N ALA A 279 -16.99 -5.96 -12.18
CA ALA A 279 -18.21 -5.50 -11.52
C ALA A 279 -18.85 -6.59 -10.65
N GLN A 280 -18.62 -7.86 -10.98
CA GLN A 280 -19.18 -8.99 -10.23
C GLN A 280 -18.22 -10.18 -10.26
N VAL A 281 -18.09 -10.85 -9.12
CA VAL A 281 -17.43 -12.15 -9.01
C VAL A 281 -18.46 -13.24 -8.75
N ARG A 282 -18.28 -14.41 -9.36
CA ARG A 282 -19.12 -15.60 -9.14
C ARG A 282 -18.25 -16.81 -8.88
N MET A 283 -18.39 -17.41 -7.70
CA MET A 283 -17.79 -18.72 -7.41
C MET A 283 -18.66 -19.86 -8.00
N THR A 284 -18.01 -20.84 -8.61
CA THR A 284 -18.63 -22.08 -9.09
C THR A 284 -17.82 -23.31 -8.67
N VAL A 285 -18.47 -24.47 -8.66
CA VAL A 285 -17.86 -25.80 -8.55
C VAL A 285 -18.46 -26.65 -9.66
N ASP A 286 -17.63 -27.22 -10.54
CA ASP A 286 -18.04 -27.92 -11.75
C ASP A 286 -19.08 -27.12 -12.58
N GLY A 287 -18.89 -25.80 -12.65
CA GLY A 287 -19.79 -24.86 -13.33
C GLY A 287 -21.12 -24.58 -12.62
N THR A 288 -21.38 -25.20 -11.46
CA THR A 288 -22.56 -24.92 -10.63
C THR A 288 -22.27 -23.78 -9.67
N ARG A 289 -23.16 -22.78 -9.62
CA ARG A 289 -22.97 -21.60 -8.76
C ARG A 289 -23.01 -21.97 -7.28
N VAL A 290 -22.00 -21.52 -6.54
CA VAL A 290 -22.01 -21.51 -5.07
C VAL A 290 -22.56 -20.18 -4.59
N THR A 291 -23.50 -20.23 -3.63
CA THR A 291 -24.02 -19.03 -2.96
C THR A 291 -23.18 -18.74 -1.72
N ALA A 292 -22.75 -17.49 -1.58
CA ALA A 292 -22.16 -16.92 -0.37
C ALA A 292 -23.12 -15.85 0.19
N PRO A 293 -23.31 -15.76 1.51
CA PRO A 293 -23.99 -14.63 2.12
C PRO A 293 -23.10 -13.37 2.06
N ASP A 294 -23.68 -12.21 2.37
CA ASP A 294 -22.93 -10.97 2.51
C ASP A 294 -21.92 -11.09 3.65
N ASP A 295 -20.75 -10.52 3.45
CA ASP A 295 -19.68 -10.51 4.43
C ASP A 295 -19.59 -9.15 5.12
N ALA A 296 -19.52 -9.15 6.45
CA ALA A 296 -19.31 -7.91 7.19
C ALA A 296 -17.81 -7.59 7.20
N ILE A 297 -17.43 -6.50 6.53
CA ILE A 297 -16.07 -5.97 6.52
C ILE A 297 -16.07 -4.56 7.12
N VAL A 298 -15.16 -4.33 8.06
CA VAL A 298 -14.90 -3.02 8.65
C VAL A 298 -14.04 -2.20 7.69
N SER A 299 -14.50 -1.01 7.34
CA SER A 299 -13.71 -0.08 6.53
C SER A 299 -12.46 0.39 7.27
N THR A 300 -11.36 0.55 6.54
CA THR A 300 -10.09 1.07 7.04
C THR A 300 -9.79 2.48 6.51
N GLU A 301 -10.74 3.10 5.83
CA GLU A 301 -10.61 4.44 5.23
C GLU A 301 -10.88 5.54 6.27
N PRO A 302 -9.89 6.38 6.62
CA PRO A 302 -10.06 7.46 7.59
C PRO A 302 -11.01 8.57 7.13
N ASP A 303 -11.38 9.46 8.06
CA ASP A 303 -12.08 10.69 7.70
C ASP A 303 -11.21 11.52 6.73
N ALA A 304 -11.85 12.10 5.72
CA ALA A 304 -11.18 12.93 4.72
C ALA A 304 -10.78 14.32 5.24
N ARG A 305 -11.22 14.72 6.44
CA ARG A 305 -10.83 15.96 7.12
C ARG A 305 -9.55 15.74 7.92
N ALA A 306 -8.77 16.81 8.10
CA ALA A 306 -7.59 16.75 8.96
C ALA A 306 -8.02 16.79 10.42
N LEU A 307 -7.45 15.91 11.25
CA LEU A 307 -7.61 15.99 12.70
C LEU A 307 -6.45 16.81 13.27
N VAL A 308 -6.77 17.89 13.99
CA VAL A 308 -5.76 18.86 14.43
C VAL A 308 -6.02 19.32 15.85
N MET A 309 -4.94 19.73 16.52
CA MET A 309 -4.97 20.57 17.72
C MET A 309 -4.42 21.95 17.36
N THR A 310 -5.06 22.99 17.87
CA THR A 310 -4.62 24.39 17.78
C THR A 310 -4.16 24.87 19.16
N GLU A 311 -3.98 26.18 19.35
CA GLU A 311 -3.59 26.76 20.64
C GLU A 311 -4.59 26.42 21.76
N ASP A 312 -5.90 26.40 21.44
CA ASP A 312 -6.98 26.32 22.41
C ASP A 312 -8.12 25.34 22.03
N ASP A 313 -8.02 24.64 20.90
CA ASP A 313 -9.08 23.75 20.40
C ASP A 313 -8.54 22.45 19.77
N PHE A 314 -9.38 21.42 19.68
CA PHE A 314 -9.06 20.11 19.09
C PHE A 314 -10.25 19.52 18.31
N GLY A 315 -10.01 19.03 17.10
CA GLY A 315 -11.02 18.32 16.31
C GLY A 315 -10.75 18.31 14.81
N TYR A 316 -11.79 18.07 14.00
CA TYR A 316 -11.66 18.01 12.54
C TYR A 316 -11.65 19.41 11.93
N LEU A 317 -10.57 19.76 11.24
CA LEU A 317 -10.43 21.02 10.53
C LEU A 317 -11.17 21.00 9.19
N THR A 318 -12.07 21.96 8.99
CA THR A 318 -12.74 22.21 7.70
C THR A 318 -12.86 23.71 7.48
N ASN A 319 -12.27 24.23 6.40
CA ASN A 319 -12.34 25.66 6.03
C ASN A 319 -11.94 26.63 7.17
N GLY A 320 -11.00 26.23 8.03
CA GLY A 320 -10.55 27.04 9.17
C GLY A 320 -11.40 26.91 10.43
N GLU A 321 -12.47 26.11 10.42
CA GLU A 321 -13.31 25.81 11.58
C GLU A 321 -13.00 24.40 12.10
N ILE A 322 -13.02 24.24 13.43
CA ILE A 322 -12.86 22.94 14.10
C ILE A 322 -14.24 22.35 14.38
N THR A 323 -14.48 21.14 13.89
CA THR A 323 -15.64 20.34 14.29
C THR A 323 -15.24 19.51 15.50
N PRO A 324 -15.91 19.67 16.66
CA PRO A 324 -15.56 18.95 17.88
C PRO A 324 -15.87 17.45 17.75
N ILE A 325 -15.12 16.65 18.51
CA ILE A 325 -15.35 15.23 18.72
C ILE A 325 -15.91 15.07 20.13
N THR A 326 -17.10 14.47 20.22
CA THR A 326 -17.79 14.22 21.49
C THR A 326 -16.83 13.56 22.49
N GLY A 327 -16.71 14.16 23.68
CA GLY A 327 -15.82 13.68 24.74
C GLY A 327 -14.37 14.11 24.58
N LEU A 328 -13.75 13.77 23.45
CA LEU A 328 -12.32 14.01 23.23
C LEU A 328 -11.94 15.49 23.14
N THR A 329 -12.74 16.34 22.47
CA THR A 329 -12.42 17.78 22.36
C THR A 329 -12.35 18.44 23.73
N ASP A 330 -13.37 18.24 24.56
CA ASP A 330 -13.40 18.85 25.90
C ASP A 330 -12.28 18.30 26.79
N ALA A 331 -12.00 16.99 26.73
CA ALA A 331 -10.93 16.37 27.51
C ALA A 331 -9.53 16.87 27.09
N ILE A 332 -9.27 16.98 25.78
CA ILE A 332 -7.97 17.44 25.26
C ILE A 332 -7.78 18.93 25.53
N THR A 333 -8.79 19.76 25.29
CA THR A 333 -8.71 21.21 25.54
C THR A 333 -8.56 21.56 27.01
N ALA A 334 -9.07 20.74 27.92
CA ALA A 334 -8.94 20.96 29.35
C ALA A 334 -7.52 20.75 29.89
N ARG A 335 -6.66 19.99 29.19
CA ARG A 335 -5.37 19.54 29.76
C ARG A 335 -4.17 19.62 28.82
N PHE A 336 -4.36 19.38 27.52
CA PHE A 336 -3.27 19.06 26.60
C PHE A 336 -3.07 20.10 25.49
N THR A 337 -3.89 21.15 25.43
CA THR A 337 -3.63 22.28 24.54
C THR A 337 -2.60 23.24 25.16
N PRO A 338 -1.87 24.03 24.36
CA PRO A 338 -0.98 25.06 24.88
C PRO A 338 -1.67 26.10 25.79
N ALA A 339 -2.96 26.37 25.55
CA ALA A 339 -3.74 27.28 26.37
C ALA A 339 -4.33 26.66 27.65
N ALA A 340 -4.17 25.35 27.87
CA ALA A 340 -4.60 24.68 29.10
C ALA A 340 -3.77 25.19 30.30
N ASP A 341 -4.33 25.06 31.51
CA ASP A 341 -3.64 25.45 32.75
C ASP A 341 -2.41 24.54 33.03
N GLU A 342 -2.42 23.35 32.45
CA GLU A 342 -1.35 22.36 32.53
C GLU A 342 -0.21 22.74 31.59
N GLU A 343 0.96 23.09 32.14
CA GLU A 343 2.17 23.50 31.40
C GLU A 343 2.90 22.31 30.72
N ASP A 344 2.16 21.36 30.14
CA ASP A 344 2.71 20.21 29.41
C ASP A 344 1.77 19.78 28.26
N PRO A 345 1.74 20.54 27.15
CA PRO A 345 0.82 20.28 26.05
C PRO A 345 1.16 18.98 25.31
N ALA A 346 0.21 18.47 24.52
CA ALA A 346 0.43 17.34 23.64
C ALA A 346 1.44 17.69 22.54
N SER A 347 2.41 16.81 22.33
CA SER A 347 3.29 16.81 21.16
C SER A 347 2.76 15.89 20.05
N THR A 348 2.05 14.81 20.41
CA THR A 348 1.44 13.87 19.46
C THR A 348 0.10 13.37 19.96
N ILE A 349 -0.85 13.17 19.06
CA ILE A 349 -2.19 12.63 19.38
C ILE A 349 -2.57 11.58 18.32
N SER A 350 -2.96 10.40 18.78
CA SER A 350 -3.56 9.35 17.95
C SER A 350 -4.96 9.01 18.45
N VAL A 351 -5.94 8.96 17.56
CA VAL A 351 -7.36 8.71 17.91
C VAL A 351 -7.85 7.39 17.32
N ALA A 352 -8.59 6.64 18.15
CA ALA A 352 -9.14 5.34 17.79
C ALA A 352 -10.18 5.43 16.67
N PRO A 353 -10.41 4.34 15.90
CA PRO A 353 -11.38 4.35 14.81
C PRO A 353 -12.78 4.76 15.23
N ASP A 354 -13.27 4.25 16.36
CA ASP A 354 -14.61 4.55 16.87
C ASP A 354 -14.70 5.89 17.63
N LEU A 355 -13.60 6.65 17.70
CA LEU A 355 -13.46 7.90 18.45
C LEU A 355 -13.68 7.75 19.96
N SER A 356 -13.65 6.53 20.50
CA SER A 356 -13.90 6.26 21.92
C SER A 356 -12.74 6.65 22.83
N HIS A 357 -11.52 6.74 22.29
CA HIS A 357 -10.34 7.10 23.06
C HIS A 357 -9.23 7.68 22.19
N ALA A 358 -8.26 8.30 22.86
CA ALA A 358 -7.04 8.83 22.26
C ALA A 358 -5.80 8.41 23.06
N VAL A 359 -4.67 8.33 22.38
CA VAL A 359 -3.34 8.23 23.00
C VAL A 359 -2.61 9.54 22.75
N VAL A 360 -2.10 10.14 23.82
CA VAL A 360 -1.38 11.42 23.80
C VAL A 360 0.02 11.22 24.32
N GLN A 361 1.00 11.78 23.61
CA GLN A 361 2.32 12.05 24.18
C GLN A 361 2.42 13.55 24.45
N THR A 362 2.89 13.93 25.62
CA THR A 362 3.14 15.34 25.98
C THR A 362 4.54 15.79 25.56
N GLU A 363 4.80 17.10 25.54
CA GLU A 363 6.15 17.65 25.31
C GLU A 363 7.15 17.21 26.39
N GLY A 364 6.68 16.99 27.62
CA GLY A 364 7.42 16.37 28.72
C GLY A 364 7.75 14.89 28.49
N GLY A 365 7.09 14.24 27.52
CA GLY A 365 7.36 12.88 27.07
C GLY A 365 6.47 11.81 27.72
N GLU A 366 5.57 12.19 28.62
CA GLU A 366 4.61 11.27 29.25
C GLU A 366 3.60 10.74 28.24
N ILE A 367 3.11 9.51 28.43
CA ILE A 367 2.11 8.87 27.57
C ILE A 367 0.82 8.68 28.36
N TRP A 368 -0.26 9.22 27.81
CA TRP A 368 -1.60 9.20 28.38
C TRP A 368 -2.60 8.53 27.44
N ARG A 369 -3.57 7.81 28.01
CA ARG A 369 -4.81 7.42 27.35
C ARG A 369 -5.94 8.31 27.84
N ILE A 370 -6.82 8.70 26.93
CA ILE A 370 -8.00 9.50 27.20
C ILE A 370 -9.23 8.70 26.80
N ASP A 371 -10.17 8.50 27.72
CA ASP A 371 -11.47 7.91 27.43
C ASP A 371 -12.48 9.02 27.09
N ALA A 372 -13.17 8.91 25.95
CA ALA A 372 -14.11 9.92 25.47
C ALA A 372 -15.44 9.92 26.24
N GLU A 373 -15.86 8.78 26.79
CA GLU A 373 -17.13 8.66 27.52
C GLU A 373 -17.01 9.27 28.92
N THR A 374 -15.92 8.98 29.62
CA THR A 374 -15.69 9.44 31.00
C THR A 374 -14.90 10.74 31.08
N ALA A 375 -14.19 11.12 30.02
CA ALA A 375 -13.18 12.18 29.99
C ALA A 375 -12.05 11.96 31.01
N GLU A 376 -11.79 10.71 31.40
CA GLU A 376 -10.70 10.34 32.30
C GLU A 376 -9.36 10.23 31.57
N PHE A 377 -8.29 10.61 32.27
CA PHE A 377 -6.90 10.50 31.80
C PHE A 377 -6.19 9.39 32.57
N GLU A 378 -5.71 8.38 31.85
CA GLU A 378 -4.91 7.29 32.38
C GLU A 378 -3.45 7.46 31.94
N ALA A 379 -2.51 7.53 32.90
CA ALA A 379 -1.09 7.53 32.56
C ALA A 379 -0.64 6.11 32.22
N LEU A 380 -0.27 5.87 30.96
CA LEU A 380 0.34 4.62 30.51
C LEU A 380 1.83 4.57 30.86
N SER A 381 2.50 5.72 30.82
CA SER A 381 3.91 5.86 31.20
C SER A 381 4.25 7.28 31.64
N TYR A 382 5.00 7.40 32.74
CA TYR A 382 5.64 8.64 33.20
C TYR A 382 7.13 8.71 32.79
N GLU A 383 7.65 7.69 32.09
CA GLU A 383 8.98 7.80 31.47
C GLU A 383 8.91 8.76 30.29
N THR A 384 9.99 9.46 29.97
CA THR A 384 9.97 10.58 29.01
C THR A 384 10.68 10.28 27.69
N ASP A 385 11.50 9.22 27.65
CA ASP A 385 12.38 8.92 26.53
C ASP A 385 11.71 7.97 25.51
N TRP A 386 10.57 8.37 24.95
CA TRP A 386 9.83 7.57 23.97
C TRP A 386 9.89 8.13 22.55
N VAL A 387 9.97 7.23 21.59
CA VAL A 387 9.54 7.53 20.21
C VAL A 387 8.04 7.86 20.23
N PRO A 388 7.55 8.81 19.41
CA PRO A 388 6.12 9.05 19.23
C PRO A 388 5.29 7.76 19.21
N PRO A 389 4.30 7.61 20.12
CA PRO A 389 3.52 6.39 20.21
C PRO A 389 2.55 6.26 19.04
N ALA A 390 2.30 5.01 18.63
CA ALA A 390 1.27 4.68 17.67
C ALA A 390 0.05 4.07 18.38
N LEU A 391 -1.11 4.12 17.71
CA LEU A 391 -2.33 3.45 18.14
C LEU A 391 -2.70 2.41 17.07
N ASP A 392 -3.15 1.23 17.50
CA ASP A 392 -3.70 0.24 16.57
C ASP A 392 -5.24 0.29 16.51
N PRO A 393 -5.87 -0.34 15.49
CA PRO A 393 -7.33 -0.31 15.33
C PRO A 393 -8.14 -1.04 16.42
N PHE A 394 -7.48 -1.61 17.43
CA PHE A 394 -8.07 -2.28 18.58
C PHE A 394 -7.87 -1.49 19.88
N GLY A 395 -7.27 -0.31 19.81
CA GLY A 395 -7.07 0.59 20.95
C GLY A 395 -5.80 0.32 21.75
N ASN A 396 -4.90 -0.53 21.26
CA ASN A 396 -3.64 -0.77 21.94
C ASN A 396 -2.64 0.34 21.59
N ALA A 397 -1.99 0.90 22.60
CA ALA A 397 -0.97 1.94 22.45
C ALA A 397 0.41 1.29 22.29
N TRP A 398 1.13 1.61 21.22
CA TRP A 398 2.45 1.08 20.89
C TRP A 398 3.51 2.14 21.13
N ALA A 399 4.54 1.84 21.92
CA ALA A 399 5.68 2.73 22.10
C ALA A 399 7.01 1.99 22.15
N VAL A 400 8.08 2.73 21.86
CA VAL A 400 9.46 2.22 21.90
C VAL A 400 10.32 3.21 22.68
N PRO A 401 11.03 2.79 23.74
CA PRO A 401 11.99 3.67 24.41
C PRO A 401 13.13 3.98 23.45
N THR A 402 13.52 5.25 23.37
CA THR A 402 14.57 5.74 22.47
C THR A 402 15.94 5.10 22.73
N ASP A 403 16.21 4.68 23.97
CA ASP A 403 17.44 4.03 24.42
C ASP A 403 17.40 2.49 24.32
N LYS A 404 16.21 1.89 24.12
CA LYS A 404 15.98 0.44 24.05
C LYS A 404 15.21 0.08 22.77
N PRO A 405 15.82 0.24 21.59
CA PRO A 405 15.16 0.07 20.28
C PRO A 405 14.64 -1.36 19.99
N LYS A 406 14.98 -2.34 20.83
CA LYS A 406 14.54 -3.73 20.73
C LYS A 406 13.35 -4.06 21.64
N ARG A 407 12.89 -3.08 22.44
CA ARG A 407 11.83 -3.23 23.43
C ARG A 407 10.61 -2.45 22.95
N ILE A 408 9.73 -3.11 22.21
CA ILE A 408 8.43 -2.56 21.86
C ILE A 408 7.46 -2.89 23.00
N ILE A 409 6.77 -1.89 23.52
CA ILE A 409 5.73 -2.04 24.54
C ILE A 409 4.38 -1.75 23.91
N VAL A 410 3.41 -2.60 24.23
CA VAL A 410 2.02 -2.42 23.86
C VAL A 410 1.17 -2.38 25.12
N TRP A 411 0.47 -1.28 25.37
CA TRP A 411 -0.55 -1.24 26.42
C TRP A 411 -1.90 -1.63 25.83
N ASP A 412 -2.51 -2.67 26.38
CA ASP A 412 -3.86 -3.10 25.98
C ASP A 412 -4.95 -2.16 26.51
N ALA A 413 -6.21 -2.47 26.24
CA ALA A 413 -7.36 -1.65 26.64
C ALA A 413 -7.46 -1.44 28.16
N ASP A 414 -6.92 -2.34 28.98
CA ASP A 414 -6.91 -2.26 30.45
C ASP A 414 -5.66 -1.50 30.97
N GLY A 415 -4.77 -1.06 30.07
CA GLY A 415 -3.53 -0.38 30.42
C GLY A 415 -2.41 -1.33 30.85
N GLU A 416 -2.56 -2.64 30.60
CA GLU A 416 -1.52 -3.62 30.93
C GLU A 416 -0.43 -3.62 29.84
N PRO A 417 0.86 -3.48 30.21
CA PRO A 417 1.96 -3.46 29.23
C PRO A 417 2.42 -4.87 28.84
N HIS A 418 2.53 -5.09 27.53
CA HIS A 418 3.04 -6.31 26.91
C HIS A 418 4.29 -6.02 26.09
N GLU A 419 5.34 -6.82 26.23
CA GLU A 419 6.56 -6.68 25.41
C GLU A 419 6.47 -7.49 24.11
N ILE A 420 6.74 -6.85 22.99
CA ILE A 420 6.64 -7.45 21.65
C ILE A 420 8.04 -7.69 21.08
N ALA A 421 8.33 -8.95 20.75
CA ALA A 421 9.57 -9.37 20.08
C ALA A 421 9.48 -9.25 18.54
N GLY A 422 10.61 -9.43 17.84
CA GLY A 422 10.69 -9.48 16.37
C GLY A 422 11.44 -8.32 15.70
N VAL A 423 12.19 -7.53 16.47
CA VAL A 423 13.00 -6.38 15.99
C VAL A 423 14.44 -6.40 16.50
N GLU A 424 15.00 -7.59 16.70
CA GLU A 424 16.30 -7.78 17.37
C GLU A 424 17.49 -7.17 16.61
N ARG A 425 17.30 -6.90 15.31
CA ARG A 425 18.28 -6.27 14.42
C ARG A 425 18.32 -4.74 14.52
N LEU A 426 17.30 -4.11 15.09
CA LEU A 426 17.26 -2.65 15.21
C LEU A 426 18.27 -2.17 16.26
N THR A 427 19.08 -1.18 15.86
CA THR A 427 20.02 -0.45 16.72
C THR A 427 19.50 0.93 17.11
N GLN A 428 18.42 1.38 16.47
CA GLN A 428 17.69 2.60 16.76
C GLN A 428 16.27 2.51 16.19
N VAL A 429 15.30 3.12 16.87
CA VAL A 429 13.94 3.38 16.36
C VAL A 429 13.70 4.88 16.38
N SER A 430 13.06 5.40 15.34
CA SER A 430 12.73 6.82 15.21
C SER A 430 11.27 7.10 14.89
N ALA A 431 10.54 6.12 14.36
CA ALA A 431 9.09 6.16 14.22
C ALA A 431 8.53 4.73 14.21
N ILE A 432 7.31 4.56 14.70
CA ILE A 432 6.53 3.32 14.64
C ILE A 432 5.10 3.67 14.22
N GLU A 433 4.50 2.89 13.34
CA GLU A 433 3.16 3.14 12.80
C GLU A 433 2.45 1.81 12.54
N VAL A 434 1.25 1.65 13.12
CA VAL A 434 0.43 0.45 12.88
C VAL A 434 -0.52 0.73 11.72
N ALA A 435 -0.57 -0.21 10.77
CA ALA A 435 -1.46 -0.10 9.63
C ALA A 435 -2.93 -0.17 10.07
N ARG A 436 -3.81 0.51 9.33
CA ARG A 436 -5.24 0.59 9.66
C ARG A 436 -6.00 -0.75 9.56
N ASP A 437 -5.41 -1.75 8.91
CA ASP A 437 -5.89 -3.14 8.93
C ASP A 437 -5.58 -3.87 10.25
N GLY A 438 -4.65 -3.35 11.06
CA GLY A 438 -4.26 -3.90 12.36
C GLY A 438 -3.41 -5.18 12.29
N ALA A 439 -3.04 -5.63 11.09
CA ALA A 439 -2.21 -6.80 10.83
C ALA A 439 -0.76 -6.44 10.50
N ARG A 440 -0.43 -5.18 10.21
CA ARG A 440 0.91 -4.76 9.79
C ARG A 440 1.42 -3.59 10.60
N VAL A 441 2.74 -3.53 10.79
CA VAL A 441 3.44 -2.39 11.41
C VAL A 441 4.58 -1.94 10.51
N ALA A 442 4.81 -0.63 10.47
CA ALA A 442 5.98 -0.01 9.87
C ALA A 442 6.85 0.62 10.95
N ILE A 443 8.17 0.47 10.83
CA ILE A 443 9.14 0.99 11.80
C ILE A 443 10.28 1.66 11.03
N ALA A 444 10.50 2.94 11.28
CA ALA A 444 11.68 3.64 10.80
C ALA A 444 12.77 3.60 11.88
N GLY A 445 14.01 3.34 11.48
CA GLY A 445 15.10 3.15 12.42
C GLY A 445 16.45 2.95 11.76
N ARG A 446 17.36 2.29 12.48
CA ARG A 446 18.66 1.84 11.95
C ARG A 446 18.88 0.36 12.20
N ILE A 447 19.52 -0.29 11.24
CA ILE A 447 20.22 -1.57 11.43
C ILE A 447 21.69 -1.25 11.23
N ASP A 448 22.50 -1.53 12.25
CA ASP A 448 23.88 -1.06 12.33
C ASP A 448 23.93 0.47 12.11
N ASP A 449 24.60 0.93 11.04
CA ASP A 449 24.69 2.34 10.66
C ASP A 449 23.78 2.75 9.49
N GLN A 450 22.97 1.83 8.97
CA GLN A 450 22.10 2.11 7.84
C GLN A 450 20.72 2.53 8.33
N ALA A 451 20.25 3.71 7.92
CA ALA A 451 18.86 4.11 8.12
C ALA A 451 17.95 3.25 7.23
N VAL A 452 16.87 2.73 7.82
CA VAL A 452 15.96 1.78 7.16
C VAL A 452 14.51 2.08 7.51
N LEU A 453 13.63 1.67 6.61
CA LEU A 453 12.22 1.44 6.88
C LEU A 453 11.96 -0.06 6.86
N ILE A 454 11.34 -0.57 7.92
CA ILE A 454 10.97 -1.98 8.09
C ILE A 454 9.45 -2.10 8.06
N ALA A 455 8.96 -3.19 7.47
CA ALA A 455 7.58 -3.64 7.64
C ALA A 455 7.57 -5.05 8.27
N ALA A 456 6.58 -5.32 9.11
CA ALA A 456 6.36 -6.62 9.72
C ALA A 456 4.85 -6.91 9.85
N GLY A 457 4.48 -8.19 9.87
CA GLY A 457 3.15 -8.60 10.31
C GLY A 457 3.03 -8.56 11.84
N ILE A 458 1.81 -8.41 12.35
CA ILE A 458 1.49 -8.42 13.77
C ILE A 458 0.76 -9.72 14.08
N ARG A 459 1.38 -10.59 14.89
CA ARG A 459 0.71 -11.76 15.44
C ARG A 459 -0.02 -11.37 16.71
N ARG A 460 -1.30 -11.69 16.80
CA ARG A 460 -2.17 -11.43 17.95
C ARG A 460 -2.59 -12.72 18.61
N ASP A 461 -2.89 -12.64 19.90
CA ASP A 461 -3.57 -13.71 20.61
C ASP A 461 -5.01 -13.84 20.10
N GLU A 462 -5.44 -15.06 19.77
CA GLU A 462 -6.76 -15.29 19.14
C GLU A 462 -7.94 -15.01 20.08
N ALA A 463 -7.75 -15.13 21.40
CA ALA A 463 -8.82 -14.97 22.38
C ALA A 463 -9.02 -13.51 22.78
N THR A 464 -7.93 -12.76 22.91
CA THR A 464 -7.92 -11.38 23.43
C THR A 464 -7.72 -10.33 22.34
N GLY A 465 -7.13 -10.69 21.20
CA GLY A 465 -6.75 -9.74 20.14
C GLY A 465 -5.52 -8.89 20.47
N VAL A 466 -4.91 -9.09 21.65
CA VAL A 466 -3.70 -8.37 22.07
C VAL A 466 -2.50 -8.82 21.22
N PRO A 467 -1.65 -7.90 20.74
CA PRO A 467 -0.40 -8.24 20.05
C PRO A 467 0.53 -9.07 20.92
N ILE A 468 1.16 -10.10 20.35
CA ILE A 468 2.09 -10.99 21.08
C ILE A 468 3.48 -11.11 20.43
N ALA A 469 3.62 -10.79 19.14
CA ALA A 469 4.89 -10.79 18.43
C ALA A 469 4.76 -10.06 17.09
N LEU A 470 5.90 -9.58 16.56
CA LEU A 470 6.03 -9.27 15.14
C LEU A 470 6.52 -10.50 14.37
N THR A 471 6.09 -10.59 13.12
CA THR A 471 6.37 -11.71 12.20
C THR A 471 6.99 -11.15 10.92
N GLY A 472 8.02 -11.82 10.43
CA GLY A 472 8.62 -11.53 9.12
C GLY A 472 9.21 -10.12 8.94
N ALA A 473 9.70 -9.49 10.01
CA ALA A 473 10.27 -8.14 9.93
C ALA A 473 11.34 -8.05 8.83
N ARG A 474 11.10 -7.22 7.82
CA ARG A 474 11.96 -7.06 6.64
C ARG A 474 12.20 -5.60 6.31
N VAL A 475 13.40 -5.31 5.83
CA VAL A 475 13.73 -3.99 5.28
C VAL A 475 12.96 -3.80 3.98
N VAL A 476 12.09 -2.79 3.95
CA VAL A 476 11.34 -2.40 2.75
C VAL A 476 11.92 -1.17 2.08
N SER A 477 12.77 -0.41 2.77
CA SER A 477 13.49 0.72 2.18
C SER A 477 14.81 0.98 2.91
N TYR A 478 15.84 1.35 2.15
CA TYR A 478 17.06 1.97 2.68
C TYR A 478 16.92 3.49 2.56
N LEU A 479 17.04 4.19 3.68
CA LEU A 479 16.88 5.64 3.74
C LEU A 479 18.25 6.32 3.68
N PRO A 480 18.37 7.47 2.98
CA PRO A 480 19.61 8.23 2.93
C PRO A 480 19.95 8.87 4.29
N GLU A 481 18.93 9.20 5.08
CA GLU A 481 19.03 9.86 6.37
C GLU A 481 18.06 9.24 7.38
N ARG A 482 18.23 9.55 8.66
CA ARG A 482 17.27 9.14 9.70
C ARG A 482 15.90 9.78 9.42
N ALA A 483 14.85 8.95 9.41
CA ALA A 483 13.49 9.45 9.39
C ALA A 483 13.12 10.11 10.73
N THR A 484 12.47 11.26 10.68
CA THR A 484 11.92 11.98 11.84
C THR A 484 10.47 11.60 12.13
N SER A 485 9.74 11.09 11.13
CA SER A 485 8.36 10.62 11.27
C SER A 485 8.05 9.60 10.15
N ALA A 486 7.01 8.80 10.34
CA ALA A 486 6.49 7.89 9.34
C ALA A 486 4.95 7.88 9.38
N ALA A 487 4.30 7.51 8.28
CA ALA A 487 2.84 7.35 8.23
C ALA A 487 2.41 6.35 7.15
N TRP A 488 1.36 5.57 7.43
CA TRP A 488 0.67 4.80 6.38
C TRP A 488 -0.21 5.73 5.53
N VAL A 489 0.33 6.20 4.41
CA VAL A 489 -0.35 7.15 3.49
C VAL A 489 -1.30 6.44 2.51
N SER A 490 -1.23 5.11 2.41
CA SER A 490 -2.26 4.27 1.80
C SER A 490 -2.31 2.89 2.48
N ASP A 491 -3.09 1.96 1.95
CA ASP A 491 -3.10 0.55 2.39
C ASP A 491 -1.82 -0.21 2.00
N THR A 492 -0.98 0.34 1.13
CA THR A 492 0.21 -0.34 0.60
C THR A 492 1.44 0.55 0.66
N MET A 493 1.31 1.79 1.10
CA MET A 493 2.39 2.78 1.07
C MET A 493 2.64 3.39 2.44
N VAL A 494 3.91 3.43 2.81
CA VAL A 494 4.41 4.09 4.01
C VAL A 494 5.29 5.25 3.58
N ALA A 495 4.96 6.46 4.03
CA ALA A 495 5.81 7.62 3.86
C ALA A 495 6.75 7.75 5.07
N ALA A 496 8.04 7.93 4.82
CA ALA A 496 9.03 8.27 5.83
C ALA A 496 9.56 9.68 5.56
N MET A 497 9.37 10.56 6.54
CA MET A 497 9.79 11.96 6.48
C MET A 497 11.20 12.10 7.03
N MET A 498 12.06 12.83 6.33
CA MET A 498 13.45 13.10 6.72
C MET A 498 13.73 14.61 6.63
N ALA A 499 14.63 15.08 7.49
CA ALA A 499 15.11 16.45 7.42
C ALA A 499 15.95 16.66 6.15
N GLY A 500 15.79 17.82 5.52
CA GLY A 500 16.66 18.34 4.48
C GLY A 500 17.06 19.78 4.77
N ASP A 501 17.98 20.33 3.96
CA ASP A 501 18.41 21.73 4.06
C ASP A 501 17.26 22.69 3.70
N GLU A 502 16.66 23.32 4.72
CA GLU A 502 15.46 24.20 4.64
C GLU A 502 14.25 23.58 3.92
N ARG A 503 14.19 22.24 3.86
CA ARG A 503 13.16 21.48 3.15
C ARG A 503 12.92 20.14 3.81
N THR A 504 11.84 19.48 3.42
CA THR A 504 11.53 18.12 3.86
C THR A 504 11.71 17.14 2.70
N LEU A 505 12.44 16.06 2.96
CA LEU A 505 12.57 14.91 2.05
C LEU A 505 11.57 13.84 2.50
N ILE A 506 10.89 13.22 1.54
CA ILE A 506 9.90 12.18 1.82
C ILE A 506 10.26 10.95 1.00
N ARG A 507 10.29 9.79 1.65
CA ARG A 507 10.35 8.50 0.98
C ARG A 507 8.97 7.87 1.05
N GLU A 508 8.26 7.83 -0.07
CA GLU A 508 7.02 7.08 -0.21
C GLU A 508 7.36 5.66 -0.66
N GLN A 509 7.38 4.71 0.27
CA GLN A 509 7.74 3.32 0.00
C GLN A 509 6.48 2.47 -0.12
N GLN A 510 6.29 1.85 -1.29
CA GLN A 510 5.29 0.80 -1.44
C GLN A 510 5.81 -0.49 -0.78
N VAL A 511 5.06 -1.05 0.18
CA VAL A 511 5.43 -2.28 0.88
C VAL A 511 5.27 -3.46 -0.08
N GLY A 512 6.40 -4.02 -0.52
CA GLY A 512 6.41 -4.99 -1.62
C GLY A 512 6.40 -4.32 -3.00
N GLY A 513 7.05 -3.16 -3.17
CA GLY A 513 7.14 -2.49 -4.45
C GLY A 513 8.20 -1.39 -4.49
N THR A 514 8.05 -0.50 -5.49
CA THR A 514 8.96 0.61 -5.74
C THR A 514 8.68 1.79 -4.78
N ALA A 515 9.50 2.83 -4.89
CA ALA A 515 9.39 4.01 -4.06
C ALA A 515 9.45 5.31 -4.86
N GLU A 516 8.75 6.32 -4.38
CA GLU A 516 8.81 7.70 -4.86
C GLU A 516 9.57 8.58 -3.85
N ASN A 517 10.08 9.72 -4.32
CA ASN A 517 10.84 10.67 -3.51
C ASN A 517 10.30 12.11 -3.62
N PRO A 518 9.10 12.40 -3.10
CA PRO A 518 8.61 13.75 -3.05
C PRO A 518 9.49 14.64 -2.17
N THR A 519 9.42 15.94 -2.41
CA THR A 519 10.06 16.95 -1.56
C THR A 519 9.06 18.06 -1.27
N ALA A 520 9.08 18.59 -0.05
CA ALA A 520 8.39 19.82 0.30
C ALA A 520 9.41 20.94 0.47
N SER A 521 9.17 22.12 -0.10
CA SER A 521 10.08 23.27 -0.06
C SER A 521 10.04 24.04 1.27
N PHE A 522 9.63 23.38 2.34
CA PHE A 522 9.51 23.91 3.70
C PHE A 522 9.86 22.79 4.69
N VAL A 523 10.15 23.18 5.93
CA VAL A 523 10.45 22.22 7.02
C VAL A 523 9.15 21.77 7.67
N ALA A 524 8.84 20.49 7.54
CA ALA A 524 7.73 19.82 8.20
C ALA A 524 8.15 19.15 9.50
N SER A 525 7.27 19.20 10.51
CA SER A 525 7.42 18.58 11.82
C SER A 525 6.62 17.28 11.96
N ALA A 526 5.54 17.08 11.19
CA ALA A 526 4.74 15.86 11.22
C ALA A 526 4.21 15.48 9.82
N ILE A 527 3.96 14.19 9.64
CA ILE A 527 3.30 13.61 8.46
C ILE A 527 2.18 12.67 8.94
N THR A 528 1.03 12.67 8.27
CA THR A 528 -0.04 11.68 8.49
C THR A 528 -0.78 11.38 7.19
N TYR A 529 -1.71 10.44 7.23
CA TYR A 529 -2.59 10.13 6.10
C TYR A 529 -3.34 11.38 5.62
N GLY A 530 -3.48 11.49 4.31
CA GLY A 530 -4.25 12.53 3.62
C GLY A 530 -5.73 12.21 3.53
N ASN A 531 -6.28 12.44 2.35
CA ASN A 531 -7.49 11.79 1.88
C ASN A 531 -7.12 10.98 0.63
N PRO A 532 -8.04 10.22 0.03
CA PRO A 532 -7.74 9.43 -1.17
C PRO A 532 -7.17 10.23 -2.35
N GLU A 533 -7.43 11.54 -2.41
CA GLU A 533 -6.92 12.43 -3.46
C GLU A 533 -5.54 13.02 -3.14
N SER A 534 -5.25 13.27 -1.86
CA SER A 534 -4.01 13.93 -1.42
C SER A 534 -2.93 12.99 -0.91
N ARG A 535 -3.25 11.71 -0.63
CA ARG A 535 -2.40 10.67 -0.01
C ARG A 535 -1.87 10.99 1.39
N GLU A 536 -1.39 12.21 1.62
CA GLU A 536 -0.63 12.62 2.80
C GLU A 536 -0.88 14.09 3.20
N ARG A 537 -0.72 14.38 4.49
CA ARG A 537 -0.70 15.75 5.05
C ARG A 537 0.62 16.01 5.75
N LEU A 538 1.10 17.25 5.68
CA LEU A 538 2.28 17.71 6.41
C LEU A 538 1.91 18.89 7.31
N LEU A 539 2.45 18.88 8.52
CA LEU A 539 2.48 20.05 9.40
C LEU A 539 3.83 20.74 9.24
N ALA A 540 3.84 22.01 8.86
CA ALA A 540 5.05 22.83 8.84
C ALA A 540 5.36 23.38 10.24
N ALA A 541 6.64 23.70 10.47
CA ALA A 541 7.11 24.24 11.75
C ALA A 541 6.48 25.61 12.14
N ASP A 542 5.86 26.32 11.20
CA ASP A 542 5.14 27.58 11.43
C ASP A 542 3.64 27.38 11.72
N GLY A 543 3.18 26.13 11.84
CA GLY A 543 1.79 25.76 12.08
C GLY A 543 0.91 25.74 10.83
N SER A 544 1.51 25.88 9.63
CA SER A 544 0.78 25.70 8.36
C SER A 544 0.55 24.22 8.06
N LEU A 545 -0.69 23.86 7.76
CA LEU A 545 -1.07 22.53 7.32
C LEU A 545 -1.04 22.47 5.79
N TYR A 546 -0.38 21.46 5.24
CA TYR A 546 -0.31 21.22 3.80
C TYR A 546 -0.92 19.87 3.43
N VAL A 547 -1.59 19.83 2.28
CA VAL A 547 -1.99 18.60 1.60
C VAL A 547 -1.30 18.54 0.23
N ARG A 548 -0.95 17.33 -0.21
CA ARG A 548 -0.38 17.15 -1.54
C ARG A 548 -1.47 17.14 -2.60
N ASN A 549 -1.23 17.82 -3.71
CA ASN A 549 -2.05 17.76 -4.91
C ASN A 549 -1.13 17.46 -6.09
N ALA A 550 -1.19 16.22 -6.59
CA ALA A 550 -0.28 15.65 -7.56
C ALA A 550 1.20 15.81 -7.15
N THR A 551 1.89 16.82 -7.67
CA THR A 551 3.32 17.08 -7.41
C THR A 551 3.56 18.34 -6.57
N THR A 552 2.50 19.02 -6.13
CA THR A 552 2.60 20.30 -5.40
C THR A 552 1.99 20.21 -4.02
N TRP A 553 2.48 21.03 -3.09
CA TRP A 553 1.94 21.17 -1.74
C TRP A 553 1.05 22.40 -1.66
N GLN A 554 -0.21 22.21 -1.24
CA GLN A 554 -1.18 23.28 -1.08
C GLN A 554 -1.50 23.45 0.40
N GLN A 555 -1.47 24.69 0.87
CA GLN A 555 -1.84 25.01 2.24
C GLN A 555 -3.34 24.78 2.41
N ALA A 556 -3.71 23.95 3.38
CA ALA A 556 -5.08 23.60 3.74
C ALA A 556 -5.52 24.20 5.07
N GLY A 557 -4.59 24.72 5.87
CA GLY A 557 -4.87 25.32 7.17
C GLY A 557 -3.66 26.06 7.77
N SER A 558 -3.88 26.70 8.91
CA SER A 558 -2.86 27.43 9.67
C SER A 558 -3.22 27.43 11.15
N GLY A 559 -2.24 27.72 12.02
CA GLY A 559 -2.46 27.73 13.48
C GLY A 559 -2.58 26.34 14.08
N VAL A 560 -2.11 25.32 13.36
CA VAL A 560 -2.07 23.94 13.85
C VAL A 560 -0.82 23.75 14.70
N VAL A 561 -1.00 23.25 15.91
CA VAL A 561 0.09 22.90 16.85
C VAL A 561 0.41 21.42 16.75
N VAL A 562 -0.61 20.56 16.70
CA VAL A 562 -0.46 19.12 16.47
C VAL A 562 -1.32 18.68 15.30
N LEU A 563 -0.70 17.94 14.37
CA LEU A 563 -1.40 17.18 13.34
C LEU A 563 -1.61 15.77 13.88
N ALA A 564 -2.84 15.48 14.31
CA ALA A 564 -3.18 14.21 14.94
C ALA A 564 -3.47 13.13 13.89
N THR A 565 -3.25 11.87 14.28
CA THR A 565 -3.52 10.71 13.43
C THR A 565 -4.84 10.05 13.84
N GLN A 566 -5.72 9.82 12.87
CA GLN A 566 -6.89 8.96 13.05
C GLN A 566 -6.60 7.57 12.51
N ILE A 567 -6.80 6.55 13.34
CA ILE A 567 -6.65 5.15 12.94
C ILE A 567 -7.98 4.65 12.40
N GLY A 568 -7.98 4.02 11.22
CA GLY A 568 -9.18 3.39 10.65
C GLY A 568 -10.33 4.36 10.34
N ALA A 569 -11.51 3.80 10.06
CA ALA A 569 -12.69 4.58 9.70
C ALA A 569 -13.50 5.01 10.92
N PRO A 570 -14.01 6.26 10.97
CA PRO A 570 -14.99 6.67 11.97
C PRO A 570 -16.28 5.85 11.86
N PRO A 571 -17.05 5.69 12.95
CA PRO A 571 -18.34 5.05 12.87
C PRO A 571 -19.23 5.85 11.93
N VAL A 572 -19.90 5.18 10.99
CA VAL A 572 -20.87 5.84 10.10
C VAL A 572 -21.97 6.40 10.99
N ALA A 573 -22.14 7.72 10.99
CA ALA A 573 -23.23 8.35 11.71
C ALA A 573 -24.53 7.67 11.25
N SER A 574 -25.24 7.00 12.17
CA SER A 574 -26.54 6.44 11.85
C SER A 574 -27.44 7.61 11.46
N THR A 575 -27.76 7.73 10.18
CA THR A 575 -28.84 8.60 9.75
C THR A 575 -30.11 7.98 10.32
N GLY A 576 -30.51 8.43 11.51
CA GLY A 576 -31.73 8.01 12.17
C GLY A 576 -32.91 8.16 11.20
N GLY A 577 -33.60 7.05 10.96
CA GLY A 577 -34.86 7.01 10.21
C GLY A 577 -36.05 7.47 11.03
#